data_AF-A0A352S2T1-F1
#
_entry.id   AF-A0A352S2T1-F1
#
_cell.length_a   1.000
_cell.length_b   1.000
_cell.length_c   1.000
_cell.angle_alpha   90.00
_cell.angle_beta   90.00
_cell.angle_gamma   90.00
#
_symmetry.space_group_name_H-M   'P 1'
#
loop_
_entity.id
_entity.type
_entity.pdbx_description
1 polymer ?
#
loop_
_entity_poly.entity_id
_entity_poly.type
_entity_poly.pdbx_seq_one_letter_code
_entity_poly.pdbx_strand_id
1 'polypeptide(L)'
;HRGWGQSIVIGVAGAGKEISTRPFQLITGRTWKGSAFGGVKGRTQLPGMVEDAMKGEIDLAPFVTHTMGLDDINKAFDLMHEGKSIRTVIHY
;
A
#
# COMPACT_ATOMS: atom_id res chain seq x y z
N HIS A 1 -31.26 -5.02 -8.65
CA HIS A 1 -30.03 -5.18 -7.84
C HIS A 1 -29.71 -3.84 -7.18
N ARG A 2 -29.38 -3.80 -5.87
CA ARG A 2 -29.15 -2.53 -5.14
C ARG A 2 -27.69 -2.29 -4.73
N GLY A 3 -26.80 -3.28 -4.76
CA GLY A 3 -25.38 -3.12 -4.45
C GLY A 3 -24.49 -3.53 -5.63
N TRP A 4 -23.44 -2.74 -5.89
CA TRP A 4 -22.35 -3.04 -6.84
C TRP A 4 -20.96 -2.75 -6.26
N GLY A 5 -20.91 -2.39 -4.97
CA GLY A 5 -19.69 -1.95 -4.30
C GLY A 5 -18.66 -3.07 -4.18
N GLN A 6 -17.38 -2.71 -4.33
CA GLN A 6 -16.25 -3.60 -4.12
C GLN A 6 -15.41 -3.13 -2.94
N SER A 7 -15.04 -4.06 -2.07
CA SER A 7 -14.04 -3.85 -1.02
C SER A 7 -12.79 -4.64 -1.36
N ILE A 8 -11.64 -3.96 -1.46
CA ILE A 8 -10.33 -4.57 -1.71
C ILE A 8 -9.50 -4.42 -0.44
N VAL A 9 -9.17 -5.52 0.20
CA VAL A 9 -8.28 -5.53 1.37
C VAL A 9 -6.83 -5.38 0.90
N ILE A 10 -6.18 -4.30 1.33
CA ILE A 10 -4.77 -3.98 1.03
C ILE A 10 -3.88 -4.16 2.27
N GLY A 11 -4.41 -3.90 3.47
CA GLY A 11 -3.68 -4.08 4.72
C GLY A 11 -3.49 -5.55 5.09
N VAL A 12 -2.39 -5.84 5.78
CA VAL A 12 -2.08 -7.19 6.29
C VAL A 12 -2.45 -7.24 7.77
N ALA A 13 -3.42 -8.09 8.12
CA ALA A 13 -3.82 -8.28 9.50
C ALA A 13 -2.77 -9.12 10.27
N GLY A 14 -2.71 -8.92 11.59
CA GLY A 14 -1.90 -9.78 12.47
C GLY A 14 -2.34 -11.25 12.42
N ALA A 15 -1.46 -12.15 12.86
CA ALA A 15 -1.72 -13.58 12.86
C ALA A 15 -2.99 -13.96 13.66
N GLY A 16 -3.79 -14.88 13.11
CA GLY A 16 -5.01 -15.38 13.75
C GLY A 16 -6.20 -14.41 13.75
N LYS A 17 -6.13 -13.28 13.04
CA LYS A 17 -7.25 -12.35 12.91
C LYS A 17 -8.18 -12.77 11.77
N GLU A 18 -9.48 -12.65 12.02
CA GLU A 18 -10.52 -12.96 11.05
C GLU A 18 -11.31 -11.71 10.68
N ILE A 19 -11.83 -11.71 9.45
CA ILE A 19 -12.82 -10.76 8.97
C ILE A 19 -14.18 -11.47 8.87
N SER A 20 -15.26 -10.79 9.24
CA SER A 20 -16.60 -11.36 9.17
C SER A 20 -17.63 -10.32 8.77
N THR A 21 -18.72 -10.79 8.16
CA THR A 21 -19.88 -9.95 7.79
C THR A 21 -21.12 -10.82 7.62
N ARG A 22 -22.30 -10.21 7.51
CA ARG A 22 -23.54 -10.94 7.22
C ARG A 22 -23.53 -11.39 5.74
N PRO A 23 -23.81 -12.66 5.40
CA PRO A 23 -23.82 -13.13 4.01
C PRO A 23 -24.70 -12.31 3.06
N PHE A 24 -25.79 -11.76 3.61
CA PHE A 24 -26.70 -10.89 2.86
C PHE A 24 -26.02 -9.65 2.26
N GLN A 25 -24.91 -9.18 2.85
CA GLN A 25 -24.10 -8.09 2.28
C GLN A 25 -23.55 -8.45 0.90
N LEU A 26 -23.14 -9.72 0.70
CA LEU A 26 -22.62 -10.23 -0.57
C LEU A 26 -23.74 -10.64 -1.53
N ILE A 27 -24.78 -11.30 -1.02
CA ILE A 27 -25.97 -11.70 -1.81
C ILE A 27 -26.63 -10.48 -2.47
N THR A 28 -26.64 -9.33 -1.80
CA THR A 28 -27.22 -8.09 -2.34
C THR A 28 -26.33 -7.35 -3.34
N GLY A 29 -25.15 -7.90 -3.66
CA GLY A 29 -24.31 -7.50 -4.79
C GLY A 29 -22.96 -6.86 -4.43
N ARG A 30 -22.54 -6.86 -3.15
CA ARG A 30 -21.17 -6.44 -2.80
C ARG A 30 -20.17 -7.55 -3.09
N THR A 31 -18.95 -7.18 -3.45
CA THR A 31 -17.83 -8.11 -3.60
C THR A 31 -16.72 -7.77 -2.61
N TRP A 32 -16.12 -8.79 -1.99
CA TRP A 32 -14.94 -8.64 -1.15
C TRP A 32 -13.75 -9.38 -1.79
N LYS A 33 -12.63 -8.68 -1.99
CA LYS A 33 -11.39 -9.22 -2.56
C LYS A 33 -10.19 -8.77 -1.74
N GLY A 34 -9.02 -9.37 -2.01
CA GLY A 34 -7.72 -8.88 -1.55
C GLY A 34 -6.81 -8.54 -2.73
N SER A 35 -5.72 -7.83 -2.46
CA SER A 35 -4.64 -7.61 -3.43
C SER A 35 -3.28 -7.78 -2.77
N ALA A 36 -2.36 -8.45 -3.47
CA ALA A 36 -0.96 -8.50 -3.11
C ALA A 36 -0.17 -7.65 -4.10
N PHE A 37 0.64 -6.71 -3.60
CA PHE A 37 1.47 -5.82 -4.42
C PHE A 37 0.68 -5.10 -5.53
N GLY A 38 -0.58 -4.73 -5.26
CA GLY A 38 -1.44 -4.06 -6.25
C GLY A 38 -1.87 -4.92 -7.44
N GLY A 39 -1.57 -6.23 -7.44
CA GLY A 39 -1.77 -7.12 -8.60
C GLY A 39 -0.67 -7.01 -9.65
N VAL A 40 0.44 -6.34 -9.33
CA VAL A 40 1.56 -6.10 -10.27
C VAL A 40 2.46 -7.33 -10.34
N LYS A 41 2.77 -7.77 -11.56
CA LYS A 41 3.82 -8.77 -11.84
C LYS A 41 5.18 -8.08 -11.82
N GLY A 42 5.91 -8.22 -10.71
CA GLY A 42 7.15 -7.48 -10.46
C GLY A 42 8.11 -7.40 -11.66
N ARG A 43 8.52 -8.54 -12.24
CA ARG A 43 9.51 -8.53 -13.33
C ARG A 43 9.01 -7.90 -14.64
N THR A 44 7.73 -8.07 -14.98
CA THR A 44 7.21 -7.70 -16.30
C THR A 44 6.45 -6.38 -16.31
N GLN A 45 6.01 -5.88 -15.16
CA GLN A 45 5.17 -4.67 -15.06
C GLN A 45 5.81 -3.55 -14.24
N LEU A 46 6.66 -3.85 -13.25
CA LEU A 46 7.29 -2.82 -12.44
C LEU A 46 8.19 -1.86 -13.23
N PRO A 47 8.98 -2.31 -14.23
CA PRO A 47 9.79 -1.39 -15.04
C PRO A 47 8.95 -0.31 -15.73
N GLY A 48 7.75 -0.65 -16.24
CA GLY A 48 6.84 0.33 -16.83
C GLY A 48 6.36 1.38 -15.82
N MET A 49 6.06 0.97 -14.59
CA MET A 49 5.68 1.92 -13.53
C MET A 49 6.83 2.88 -13.16
N VAL A 50 8.09 2.44 -13.27
CA VAL A 50 9.25 3.33 -13.09
C VAL A 50 9.31 4.34 -14.23
N GLU A 51 9.09 3.92 -15.47
CA GLU A 51 9.01 4.84 -16.61
C GLU A 51 7.89 5.87 -16.43
N ASP A 52 6.70 5.45 -15.98
CA ASP A 52 5.56 6.33 -15.72
C ASP A 52 5.88 7.34 -14.62
N ALA A 53 6.60 6.94 -13.56
CA ALA A 53 7.09 7.85 -12.53
C ALA A 53 8.13 8.85 -13.08
N MET A 54 9.06 8.40 -13.93
CA MET A 54 10.06 9.27 -14.56
C MET A 54 9.44 10.27 -15.54
N LYS A 55 8.31 9.92 -16.16
CA LYS A 55 7.49 10.83 -16.99
C LYS A 55 6.62 11.79 -16.17
N GLY A 56 6.51 11.58 -14.85
CA GLY A 56 5.64 12.35 -13.97
C GLY A 56 4.17 11.94 -13.99
N GLU A 57 3.83 10.80 -14.60
CA GLU A 57 2.47 10.23 -14.58
C GLU A 57 2.14 9.62 -13.21
N ILE A 58 3.17 9.17 -12.48
CA ILE A 58 3.08 8.74 -11.10
C ILE A 58 3.91 9.69 -10.23
N ASP A 59 3.24 10.48 -9.40
CA ASP A 59 3.92 11.39 -8.49
C ASP A 59 4.40 10.67 -7.22
N LEU A 60 5.72 10.49 -7.11
CA LEU A 60 6.35 9.83 -5.96
C LEU A 60 6.89 10.84 -4.94
N ALA A 61 7.16 12.09 -5.34
CA ALA A 61 7.87 13.05 -4.50
C ALA A 61 7.11 13.38 -3.19
N PRO A 62 5.78 13.56 -3.17
CA PRO A 62 5.04 13.84 -1.93
C PRO A 62 5.09 12.72 -0.89
N PHE A 63 5.41 11.49 -1.29
CA PHE A 63 5.50 10.37 -0.35
C PHE A 63 6.83 10.35 0.41
N VAL A 64 7.89 10.97 -0.12
CA VAL A 64 9.20 11.06 0.53
C VAL A 64 9.20 12.22 1.52
N THR A 65 8.89 11.92 2.77
CA THR A 65 8.82 12.93 3.84
C THR A 65 10.18 13.21 4.50
N HIS A 66 11.10 12.24 4.44
CA HIS A 66 12.40 12.32 5.08
C HIS A 66 13.46 11.67 4.21
N THR A 67 14.68 12.21 4.27
CA THR A 67 15.89 11.61 3.71
C THR A 67 16.98 11.66 4.78
N MET A 68 17.77 10.59 4.90
CA MET A 68 18.88 10.53 5.86
C MET A 68 19.91 9.47 5.46
N GLY A 69 21.08 9.48 6.11
CA GLY A 69 22.13 8.48 5.89
C GLY A 69 21.82 7.16 6.60
N LEU A 70 22.50 6.09 6.19
CA LEU A 70 22.36 4.76 6.80
C LEU A 70 22.66 4.75 8.30
N ASP A 71 23.56 5.62 8.77
CA ASP A 71 23.91 5.77 10.19
C ASP A 71 22.69 6.14 11.06
N ASP A 72 21.69 6.81 10.49
CA ASP A 72 20.47 7.25 11.17
C ASP A 72 19.30 6.26 11.02
N ILE A 73 19.52 5.02 10.59
CA ILE A 73 18.44 4.07 10.29
C ILE A 73 17.47 3.84 11.47
N ASN A 74 17.95 3.85 12.71
CA ASN A 74 17.09 3.69 13.89
C ASN A 74 16.15 4.89 14.07
N LYS A 75 16.62 6.10 13.80
CA LYS A 75 15.78 7.31 13.82
C LYS A 75 14.68 7.24 12.76
N ALA A 76 14.96 6.63 11.60
CA ALA A 76 13.93 6.38 10.59
C ALA A 76 12.79 5.49 11.12
N PHE A 77 13.13 4.45 11.90
CA PHE A 77 12.13 3.61 12.57
C PHE A 77 11.35 4.38 13.63
N ASP A 78 12.00 5.21 14.45
CA ASP A 78 11.31 6.03 15.46
C ASP A 78 10.26 6.95 14.82
N LEU A 79 10.62 7.64 13.73
CA LEU A 79 9.69 8.50 12.97
C LEU A 79 8.49 7.72 12.40
N MET A 80 8.69 6.47 11.97
CA MET A 80 7.63 5.59 11.51
C MET A 80 6.66 5.24 12.64
N HIS A 81 7.17 4.87 13.82
CA HIS A 81 6.33 4.52 14.97
C HIS A 81 5.58 5.73 15.55
N GLU A 82 6.20 6.91 15.53
CA GLU A 82 5.58 8.16 15.96
C GLU A 82 4.54 8.70 14.95
N GLY A 83 4.42 8.08 13.77
CA GLY A 83 3.52 8.54 12.71
C GLY A 83 3.95 9.87 12.08
N LYS A 84 5.22 10.26 12.24
CA LYS A 84 5.79 11.52 11.70
C LYS A 84 6.35 11.35 10.29
N SER A 85 6.43 10.13 9.76
CA SER A 85 6.87 9.85 8.39
C SER A 85 5.80 9.16 7.56
N ILE A 86 5.75 9.46 6.25
CA ILE A 86 5.07 8.62 5.25
C ILE A 86 6.07 7.61 4.70
N ARG A 87 7.17 8.08 4.11
CA ARG A 87 8.36 7.29 3.74
C ARG A 87 9.62 8.05 4.09
N THR A 88 10.66 7.29 4.45
CA THR A 88 12.02 7.76 4.64
C THR A 88 12.91 7.07 3.63
N VAL A 89 13.68 7.82 2.85
CA VAL A 89 14.70 7.29 1.93
C VAL A 89 16.06 7.31 2.63
N ILE A 90 16.75 6.18 2.61
CA ILE A 90 18.08 6.01 3.20
C ILE A 90 19.13 6.06 2.10
N HIS A 91 20.12 6.93 2.26
CA HIS A 91 21.30 7.02 1.40
C HIS A 91 22.46 6.21 2.01
N TYR A 92 23.14 5.42 1.20
CA TYR A 92 24.26 4.55 1.59
C TYR A 92 25.50 4.83 0.74
#